data_AF-A0A7C9KQ74-F1
#
_entry.id   AF-A0A7C9KQ74-F1
#
_cell.length_a   1.000
_cell.length_b   1.000
_cell.length_c   1.000
_cell.angle_alpha   90.00
_cell.angle_beta   90.00
_cell.angle_gamma   90.00
#
_symmetry.space_group_name_H-M   'P 1'
#
loop_
_entity.id
_entity.type
_entity.pdbx_description
1 polymer ?
#
loop_
_entity_poly.entity_id
_entity_poly.type
_entity_poly.pdbx_seq_one_letter_code
_entity_poly.pdbx_strand_id
1 'polypeptide(L)'
;MIHSTGFSAASMQQNQQAARQADGQGRIWFPNAPSWSRPDYRIAAKSLPFYIDWLGGQINLPTTKRRTYRVDHRESWRLQLSSRLNLAPVVLAGITDIRRRGGAPVSFSPDGYVDLNQPSDLPLLVRSRDCSLRLCGQPQVQPNENGELVLDCTVDSQPPKGPSRQPDSRPLIEAQTSEPPPSSG
;
A
#
# COMPACT_ATOMS: atom_id res chain seq x y z
N MET A 1 -18.33 17.36 26.67
CA MET A 1 -17.14 16.49 26.48
C MET A 1 -16.31 17.05 25.34
N ILE A 2 -14.98 17.00 25.46
CA ILE A 2 -14.05 17.53 24.46
C ILE A 2 -13.10 16.41 24.04
N HIS A 3 -13.03 16.11 22.75
CA HIS A 3 -12.08 15.15 22.18
C HIS A 3 -10.98 15.93 21.48
N SER A 4 -9.72 15.72 21.85
CA SER A 4 -8.55 16.28 21.17
C SER A 4 -8.04 15.26 20.17
N THR A 5 -8.32 15.47 18.88
CA THR A 5 -7.82 14.64 17.77
C THR A 5 -6.46 15.12 17.29
N GLY A 6 -6.18 16.43 17.35
CA GLY A 6 -4.97 17.01 16.78
C GLY A 6 -5.05 17.26 15.27
N PHE A 7 -6.16 16.89 14.61
CA PHE A 7 -6.40 17.14 13.19
C PHE A 7 -7.74 17.87 13.00
N SER A 8 -7.72 19.01 12.32
CA SER A 8 -8.90 19.83 12.03
C SER A 8 -9.85 19.19 11.01
N ALA A 9 -9.35 18.30 10.16
CA ALA A 9 -10.17 17.55 9.22
C ALA A 9 -11.01 16.45 9.91
N ALA A 10 -10.58 15.99 11.09
CA ALA A 10 -11.23 14.88 11.77
C ALA A 10 -12.68 15.21 12.15
N SER A 11 -13.56 14.24 11.94
CA SER A 11 -14.94 14.28 12.40
C SER A 11 -15.26 13.06 13.24
N MET A 12 -16.10 13.26 14.25
CA MET A 12 -16.47 12.23 15.22
C MET A 12 -17.97 12.16 15.35
N GLN A 13 -18.47 10.93 15.35
CA GLN A 13 -19.85 10.61 15.63
C GLN A 13 -20.03 10.21 17.09
N GLN A 14 -21.12 10.66 17.69
CA GLN A 14 -21.59 10.21 18.99
C GLN A 14 -22.84 9.35 18.79
N ASN A 15 -22.77 8.06 19.14
CA ASN A 15 -23.81 7.07 18.86
C ASN A 15 -24.23 7.12 17.37
N GLN A 16 -25.53 7.27 17.10
CA GLN A 16 -26.09 7.43 15.75
C GLN A 16 -26.36 8.89 15.35
N GLN A 17 -25.88 9.87 16.13
CA GLN A 17 -26.09 11.29 15.81
C GLN A 17 -25.25 11.74 14.63
N ALA A 18 -25.51 12.94 14.10
CA ALA A 18 -24.66 13.52 13.07
C ALA A 18 -23.21 13.71 13.56
N ALA A 19 -22.25 13.46 12.68
CA ALA A 19 -20.84 13.67 12.97
C ALA A 19 -20.55 15.16 13.18
N ARG A 20 -19.68 15.45 14.14
CA ARG A 20 -19.17 16.80 14.41
C ARG A 20 -17.73 16.90 13.95
N GLN A 21 -17.42 17.98 13.23
CA GLN A 21 -16.07 18.25 12.77
C GLN A 21 -15.24 18.92 13.88
N ALA A 22 -13.92 18.70 13.84
CA ALA A 22 -12.97 19.36 14.70
C ALA A 22 -12.80 20.85 14.36
N ASP A 23 -12.45 21.64 15.36
CA ASP A 23 -12.03 23.03 15.18
C ASP A 23 -10.60 23.12 14.60
N GLY A 24 -10.12 24.34 14.37
CA GLY A 24 -8.76 24.60 13.87
C GLY A 24 -7.63 24.08 14.77
N GLN A 25 -7.92 23.68 16.02
CA GLN A 25 -6.97 23.08 16.95
C GLN A 25 -7.14 21.55 17.05
N GLY A 26 -7.98 20.95 16.19
CA GLY A 26 -8.26 19.52 16.22
C GLY A 26 -9.06 19.11 17.46
N ARG A 27 -9.99 19.96 17.93
CA ARG A 27 -10.86 19.63 19.07
C ARG A 27 -12.31 19.48 18.62
N ILE A 28 -12.98 18.45 19.12
CA ILE A 28 -14.39 18.18 18.85
C ILE A 28 -15.17 18.32 20.14
N TRP A 29 -16.18 19.18 20.13
CA TRP A 29 -17.01 19.46 21.30
C TRP A 29 -18.40 18.84 21.21
N PHE A 30 -18.72 18.03 22.21
CA PHE A 30 -20.04 17.46 22.45
C PHE A 30 -20.66 18.13 23.68
N PRO A 31 -21.49 19.19 23.51
CA PRO A 31 -22.09 19.93 24.62
C PRO A 31 -23.05 19.06 25.44
N ASN A 32 -23.81 18.20 24.75
CA ASN A 32 -24.87 17.38 25.34
C ASN A 32 -24.42 15.92 25.50
N ALA A 33 -23.26 15.69 26.12
CA ALA A 33 -22.87 14.34 26.48
C ALA A 33 -23.93 13.77 27.46
N PRO A 34 -24.62 12.67 27.11
CA PRO A 34 -25.71 12.16 27.93
C PRO A 34 -25.18 11.80 29.31
N SER A 35 -25.93 12.08 30.38
CA SER A 35 -25.51 11.80 31.75
C SER A 35 -25.86 10.37 32.14
N TRP A 36 -25.05 9.74 33.00
CA TRP A 36 -25.29 8.37 33.48
C TRP A 36 -25.39 7.35 32.35
N SER A 37 -24.60 7.55 31.30
CA SER A 37 -24.65 6.76 30.10
C SER A 37 -23.25 6.41 29.63
N ARG A 38 -23.21 5.56 28.61
CA ARG A 38 -22.00 5.04 27.99
C ARG A 38 -22.01 5.42 26.51
N PRO A 39 -21.94 6.73 26.18
CA PRO A 39 -21.94 7.17 24.80
C PRO A 39 -20.75 6.59 24.05
N ASP A 40 -21.03 6.14 22.83
CA ASP A 40 -20.05 5.61 21.91
C ASP A 40 -19.55 6.73 21.02
N TYR A 41 -18.23 6.87 20.97
CA TYR A 41 -17.57 7.84 20.10
C TYR A 41 -16.75 7.11 19.04
N ARG A 42 -16.97 7.47 17.78
CA ARG A 42 -16.27 6.91 16.62
C ARG A 42 -15.79 8.00 15.69
N ILE A 43 -14.52 7.95 15.30
CA ILE A 43 -14.00 8.78 14.22
C ILE A 43 -14.58 8.29 12.90
N ALA A 44 -15.05 9.21 12.07
CA ALA A 44 -15.45 8.85 10.71
C ALA A 44 -14.18 8.72 9.86
N ALA A 45 -13.80 7.50 9.48
CA ALA A 45 -12.59 7.22 8.70
C ALA A 45 -12.47 8.10 7.45
N LYS A 46 -13.60 8.35 6.76
CA LYS A 46 -13.68 9.23 5.57
C LYS A 46 -13.28 10.69 5.79
N SER A 47 -13.21 11.15 7.04
CA SER A 47 -12.82 12.53 7.38
C SER A 47 -11.33 12.68 7.63
N LEU A 48 -10.61 11.56 7.65
CA LEU A 48 -9.16 11.58 7.80
C LEU A 48 -8.52 11.75 6.42
N PRO A 49 -7.40 12.49 6.34
CA PRO A 49 -6.54 12.43 5.18
C PRO A 49 -6.13 10.98 4.88
N PHE A 50 -5.97 10.64 3.61
CA PHE A 50 -5.66 9.28 3.14
C PHE A 50 -4.33 8.72 3.67
N TYR A 51 -3.44 9.57 4.18
CA TYR A 51 -2.15 9.21 4.77
C TYR A 51 -2.20 9.05 6.29
N ILE A 52 -3.39 8.99 6.89
CA ILE A 52 -3.57 8.86 8.34
C ILE A 52 -4.48 7.66 8.64
N ASP A 53 -3.90 6.69 9.32
CA ASP A 53 -4.64 5.59 9.93
C ASP A 53 -5.11 5.99 11.32
N TRP A 54 -6.38 5.67 11.61
CA TRP A 54 -6.92 5.73 12.96
C TRP A 54 -6.72 4.38 13.64
N LEU A 55 -5.88 4.37 14.67
CA LEU A 55 -5.64 3.20 15.53
C LEU A 55 -6.59 3.18 16.74
N GLY A 56 -7.29 4.29 17.00
CA GLY A 56 -8.24 4.36 18.09
C GLY A 56 -9.41 3.41 17.89
N GLY A 57 -9.77 2.68 18.94
CA GLY A 57 -11.02 1.90 18.94
C GLY A 57 -12.25 2.80 19.05
N GLN A 58 -13.42 2.17 19.05
CA GLN A 58 -14.61 2.80 19.61
C GLN A 58 -14.37 3.12 21.08
N ILE A 59 -14.63 4.37 21.47
CA ILE A 59 -14.47 4.78 22.85
C ILE A 59 -15.81 4.79 23.54
N ASN A 60 -15.91 4.02 24.62
CA ASN A 60 -17.05 4.00 25.50
C ASN A 60 -16.66 4.61 26.85
N LEU A 61 -17.23 5.76 27.18
CA LEU A 61 -16.86 6.52 28.38
C LEU A 61 -18.08 6.67 29.31
N PRO A 62 -18.03 6.12 30.54
CA PRO A 62 -19.09 6.36 31.50
C PRO A 62 -19.11 7.82 31.93
N THR A 63 -20.21 8.50 31.66
CA THR A 63 -20.40 9.92 31.97
C THR A 63 -21.23 10.12 33.23
N THR A 64 -20.89 11.15 34.01
CA THR A 64 -21.62 11.58 35.21
C THR A 64 -22.10 13.02 35.04
N LYS A 65 -23.13 13.40 35.81
CA LYS A 65 -23.74 14.73 35.72
C LYS A 65 -22.73 15.83 36.13
N ARG A 66 -22.79 16.99 35.46
CA ARG A 66 -21.98 18.21 35.75
C ARG A 66 -20.45 18.01 35.68
N ARG A 67 -19.96 17.06 34.90
CA ARG A 67 -18.52 16.91 34.64
C ARG A 67 -18.16 17.20 33.19
N THR A 68 -17.02 17.85 33.01
CA THR A 68 -16.38 18.00 31.71
C THR A 68 -15.31 16.93 31.57
N TYR A 69 -15.44 16.12 30.52
CA TYR A 69 -14.45 15.10 30.17
C TYR A 69 -13.60 15.60 29.01
N ARG A 70 -12.30 15.36 29.10
CA ARG A 70 -11.34 15.56 28.02
C ARG A 70 -10.73 14.21 27.66
N VAL A 71 -10.78 13.87 26.38
CA VAL A 71 -10.21 12.64 25.84
C VAL A 71 -9.18 13.04 24.82
N ASP A 72 -7.95 12.59 25.01
CA ASP A 72 -6.85 12.86 24.10
C ASP A 72 -6.60 11.65 23.21
N HIS A 73 -6.63 11.87 21.90
CA HIS A 73 -6.46 10.84 20.88
C HIS A 73 -5.23 11.09 20.02
N ARG A 74 -4.38 12.06 20.38
CA ARG A 74 -3.22 12.45 19.55
C ARG A 74 -2.24 11.29 19.31
N GLU A 75 -2.20 10.32 20.21
CA GLU A 75 -1.39 9.10 20.06
C GLU A 75 -2.14 7.95 19.37
N SER A 76 -3.43 8.11 19.07
CA SER A 76 -4.30 7.10 18.46
C SER A 76 -4.32 7.19 16.93
N TRP A 77 -3.39 7.94 16.34
CA TRP A 77 -3.20 8.03 14.90
C TRP A 77 -1.84 7.45 14.54
N ARG A 78 -1.75 6.89 13.34
CA ARG A 78 -0.47 6.59 12.71
C ARG A 78 -0.43 7.26 11.36
N LEU A 79 0.69 7.87 11.04
CA LEU A 79 0.97 8.28 9.67
C LEU A 79 1.06 6.99 8.84
N GLN A 80 0.11 6.79 7.94
CA GLN A 80 0.23 5.77 6.92
C GLN A 80 1.22 6.32 5.89
N LEU A 81 2.38 5.68 5.77
CA LEU A 81 3.35 6.06 4.76
C LEU A 81 2.75 5.72 3.41
N SER A 82 2.21 6.72 2.71
CA SER A 82 1.77 6.58 1.32
C SER A 82 2.99 6.15 0.53
N SER A 83 3.06 4.88 0.16
CA SER A 83 4.24 4.28 -0.44
C SER A 83 3.85 3.74 -1.80
N ARG A 84 4.57 4.13 -2.85
CA ARG A 84 4.24 3.74 -4.22
C ARG A 84 5.46 3.19 -4.93
N LEU A 85 5.28 2.05 -5.60
CA LEU A 85 6.32 1.47 -6.45
C LEU A 85 6.54 2.35 -7.68
N ASN A 86 7.79 2.74 -7.92
CA ASN A 86 8.17 3.43 -9.15
C ASN A 86 8.35 2.43 -10.30
N LEU A 87 7.23 1.92 -10.80
CA LEU A 87 7.18 0.93 -11.87
C LEU A 87 6.21 1.38 -12.96
N ALA A 88 6.48 0.96 -14.20
CA ALA A 88 5.55 1.19 -15.30
C ALA A 88 4.23 0.43 -15.08
N PRO A 89 3.08 0.97 -15.53
CA PRO A 89 1.76 0.34 -15.32
C PRO A 89 1.66 -1.11 -15.78
N VAL A 90 2.34 -1.47 -16.88
CA VAL A 90 2.39 -2.85 -17.39
C VAL A 90 3.05 -3.82 -16.40
N VAL A 91 4.03 -3.35 -15.64
CA VAL A 91 4.72 -4.15 -14.62
C VAL A 91 3.85 -4.27 -13.38
N LEU A 92 3.20 -3.18 -12.96
CA LEU A 92 2.28 -3.16 -11.82
C LEU A 92 1.13 -4.15 -11.99
N ALA A 93 0.50 -4.17 -13.17
CA ALA A 93 -0.56 -5.13 -13.50
C ALA A 93 -0.12 -6.60 -13.44
N GLY A 94 1.20 -6.83 -13.56
CA GLY A 94 1.82 -8.14 -13.50
C GLY A 94 2.27 -8.56 -12.10
N ILE A 95 2.11 -7.73 -11.07
CA ILE A 95 2.52 -8.08 -9.69
C ILE A 95 1.60 -9.18 -9.14
N THR A 96 2.20 -10.15 -8.45
CA THR A 96 1.50 -11.28 -7.83
C THR A 96 1.67 -11.33 -6.32
N ASP A 97 2.81 -10.88 -5.81
CA ASP A 97 3.14 -10.93 -4.39
C ASP A 97 4.13 -9.80 -4.06
N ILE A 98 3.97 -9.20 -2.88
CA ILE A 98 4.89 -8.22 -2.33
C ILE A 98 5.16 -8.60 -0.88
N ARG A 99 6.45 -8.62 -0.51
CA ARG A 99 6.88 -8.95 0.85
C ARG A 99 7.83 -7.91 1.41
N ARG A 100 7.70 -7.61 2.70
CA ARG A 100 8.63 -6.73 3.43
C ARG A 100 9.94 -7.43 3.76
N ARG A 101 10.93 -6.65 4.22
CA ARG A 101 12.15 -7.16 4.87
C ARG A 101 11.75 -8.07 6.04
N GLY A 102 12.06 -9.36 5.94
CA GLY A 102 11.60 -10.40 6.89
C GLY A 102 10.51 -11.34 6.35
N GLY A 103 10.03 -11.13 5.12
CA GLY A 103 9.26 -12.11 4.35
C GLY A 103 7.75 -12.13 4.57
N ALA A 104 7.20 -11.25 5.41
CA ALA A 104 5.76 -11.13 5.59
C ALA A 104 5.11 -10.45 4.37
N PRO A 105 3.88 -10.83 3.98
CA PRO A 105 3.17 -10.23 2.87
C PRO A 105 2.76 -8.78 3.18
N VAL A 106 2.66 -7.97 2.13
CA VAL A 106 2.22 -6.58 2.16
C VAL A 106 1.07 -6.40 1.17
N SER A 107 0.00 -5.75 1.62
CA SER A 107 -1.13 -5.40 0.76
C SER A 107 -0.73 -4.35 -0.26
N PHE A 108 -1.23 -4.47 -1.47
CA PHE A 108 -0.93 -3.53 -2.56
C PHE A 108 -2.13 -3.34 -3.47
N SER A 109 -2.16 -2.19 -4.14
CA SER A 109 -3.19 -1.82 -5.11
C SER A 109 -2.68 -1.96 -6.55
N PRO A 110 -3.59 -2.06 -7.55
CA PRO A 110 -3.21 -2.21 -8.96
C PRO A 110 -2.42 -1.03 -9.54
N ASP A 111 -2.57 0.16 -8.96
CA ASP A 111 -1.84 1.40 -9.30
C ASP A 111 -0.51 1.55 -8.55
N GLY A 112 -0.11 0.54 -7.78
CA GLY A 112 1.23 0.40 -7.23
C GLY A 112 1.42 0.98 -5.84
N TYR A 113 0.36 1.36 -5.13
CA TYR A 113 0.45 1.70 -3.72
C TYR A 113 0.63 0.45 -2.87
N VAL A 114 1.44 0.56 -1.83
CA VAL A 114 1.79 -0.52 -0.90
C VAL A 114 1.59 -0.05 0.53
N ASP A 115 0.99 -0.90 1.36
CA ASP A 115 0.68 -0.57 2.74
C ASP A 115 1.92 -0.79 3.63
N LEU A 116 2.69 0.29 3.86
CA LEU A 116 3.88 0.27 4.70
C LEU A 116 3.61 0.92 6.05
N ASN A 117 3.93 0.18 7.11
CA ASN A 117 3.75 0.63 8.49
C ASN A 117 4.94 1.48 8.97
N GLN A 118 6.14 1.22 8.45
CA GLN A 118 7.40 1.82 8.90
C GLN A 118 8.50 1.68 7.83
N PRO A 119 9.49 2.60 7.75
CA PRO A 119 10.56 2.53 6.74
C PRO A 119 11.48 1.32 6.90
N SER A 120 11.58 0.73 8.10
CA SER A 120 12.36 -0.47 8.37
C SER A 120 11.83 -1.73 7.67
N ASP A 121 10.63 -1.67 7.11
CA ASP A 121 10.03 -2.75 6.32
C ASP A 121 10.64 -2.85 4.89
N LEU A 122 11.42 -1.86 4.46
CA LEU A 122 12.13 -1.82 3.17
C LEU A 122 13.46 -2.60 3.19
N PRO A 123 14.00 -3.16 2.09
CA PRO A 123 13.39 -3.17 0.76
C PRO A 123 12.21 -4.13 0.72
N LEU A 124 11.28 -3.83 -0.17
CA LEU A 124 10.21 -4.75 -0.55
C LEU A 124 10.73 -5.71 -1.62
N LEU A 125 10.41 -6.99 -1.48
CA LEU A 125 10.56 -7.98 -2.52
C LEU A 125 9.25 -8.06 -3.32
N VAL A 126 9.28 -7.69 -4.58
CA VAL A 126 8.14 -7.68 -5.50
C VAL A 126 8.31 -8.81 -6.51
N ARG A 127 7.30 -9.68 -6.58
CA ARG A 127 7.25 -10.82 -7.51
C ARG A 127 6.17 -10.62 -8.55
N SER A 128 6.56 -10.76 -9.80
CA SER A 128 5.66 -10.64 -10.95
C SER A 128 5.25 -12.01 -11.53
N ARG A 129 4.22 -12.01 -12.38
CA ARG A 129 3.68 -13.19 -13.08
C ARG A 129 4.70 -13.89 -13.97
N ASP A 130 5.66 -13.13 -14.51
CA ASP A 130 6.79 -13.64 -15.30
C ASP A 130 7.91 -14.24 -14.45
N CYS A 131 7.65 -14.44 -13.15
CA CYS A 131 8.61 -14.89 -12.15
C CYS A 131 9.82 -13.97 -11.98
N SER A 132 9.77 -12.72 -12.47
CA SER A 132 10.79 -11.73 -12.15
C SER A 132 10.67 -11.30 -10.69
N LEU A 133 11.83 -11.15 -10.05
CA LEU A 133 11.95 -10.64 -8.69
C LEU A 133 12.62 -9.26 -8.72
N ARG A 134 12.02 -8.31 -8.02
CA ARG A 134 12.50 -6.94 -7.89
C ARG A 134 12.64 -6.56 -6.43
N LEU A 135 13.70 -5.85 -6.10
CA LEU A 135 13.87 -5.20 -4.81
C LEU A 135 13.51 -3.73 -4.95
N CYS A 136 12.53 -3.28 -4.18
CA CYS A 136 11.94 -1.95 -4.25
C CYS A 136 12.15 -1.17 -2.96
N GLY A 137 12.71 0.04 -3.09
CA GLY A 137 12.97 0.95 -1.98
C GLY A 137 14.27 0.65 -1.24
N GLN A 138 15.02 1.70 -0.90
CA GLN A 138 16.19 1.60 -0.03
C GLN A 138 15.79 1.87 1.42
N PRO A 139 16.48 1.28 2.43
CA PRO A 139 16.17 1.53 3.85
C PRO A 139 16.29 2.99 4.30
N GLN A 140 16.86 3.87 3.49
CA GLN A 140 17.06 5.29 3.78
C GLN A 140 16.15 6.21 2.94
N VAL A 141 15.19 5.64 2.19
CA VAL A 141 14.30 6.44 1.35
C VAL A 141 13.43 7.35 2.23
N GLN A 142 13.39 8.64 1.88
CA GLN A 142 12.63 9.64 2.62
C GLN A 142 11.35 9.99 1.85
N PRO A 143 10.27 10.36 2.55
CA PRO A 143 9.07 10.84 1.90
C PRO A 143 9.37 12.10 1.09
N ASN A 144 8.70 12.26 -0.06
CA ASN A 144 8.75 13.49 -0.83
C ASN A 144 7.99 14.64 -0.13
N GLU A 145 7.92 15.80 -0.78
CA GLU A 145 7.20 16.99 -0.28
C GLU A 145 5.70 16.75 0.00
N ASN A 146 5.10 15.73 -0.60
CA ASN A 146 3.71 15.33 -0.40
C ASN A 146 3.56 14.22 0.65
N GLY A 147 4.64 13.83 1.33
CA GLY A 147 4.65 12.76 2.32
C GLY A 147 4.57 11.35 1.71
N GLU A 148 4.82 11.20 0.40
CA GLU A 148 4.81 9.91 -0.30
C GLU A 148 6.22 9.33 -0.42
N LEU A 149 6.41 8.05 -0.07
CA LEU A 149 7.61 7.27 -0.34
C LEU A 149 7.53 6.68 -1.75
N VAL A 150 8.28 7.25 -2.68
CA VAL A 150 8.44 6.69 -4.03
C VAL A 150 9.56 5.65 -3.99
N LEU A 151 9.21 4.39 -4.25
CA LEU A 151 10.10 3.25 -4.08
C LEU A 151 10.67 2.82 -5.43
N ASP A 152 11.93 3.16 -5.69
CA ASP A 152 12.64 2.69 -6.88
C ASP A 152 12.89 1.18 -6.82
N CYS A 153 12.62 0.51 -7.94
CA CYS A 153 12.70 -0.94 -8.07
C CYS A 153 13.85 -1.37 -8.97
N THR A 154 14.71 -2.23 -8.44
CA THR A 154 15.80 -2.87 -9.21
C THR A 154 15.49 -4.34 -9.41
N VAL A 155 15.87 -4.89 -10.57
CA VAL A 155 15.69 -6.33 -10.86
C VAL A 155 16.75 -7.10 -10.08
N ASP A 156 16.30 -7.97 -9.18
CA ASP A 156 17.18 -8.78 -8.32
C ASP A 156 17.54 -10.11 -8.99
N SER A 157 16.63 -10.64 -9.82
CA SER A 157 16.89 -11.83 -10.64
C SER A 157 15.95 -11.88 -11.85
N GLN A 158 16.52 -12.17 -13.03
CA GLN A 158 15.74 -12.56 -14.20
C GLN A 158 15.27 -14.01 -14.04
N PRO A 159 14.11 -14.39 -14.62
CA PRO A 159 13.69 -15.80 -14.65
C PRO A 159 14.84 -16.67 -15.21
N PRO A 160 14.98 -17.93 -14.76
CA PRO A 160 15.94 -18.84 -15.37
C PRO A 160 15.66 -18.87 -16.86
N LYS A 161 16.62 -18.42 -17.66
CA LYS A 161 16.57 -18.58 -19.12
C LYS A 161 16.44 -20.08 -19.34
N GLY A 162 15.25 -20.53 -19.75
CA GLY A 162 15.06 -21.90 -20.24
C GLY A 162 16.11 -22.19 -21.32
N PRO A 163 16.47 -23.47 -21.52
CA PRO A 163 17.64 -23.85 -22.31
C PRO A 163 17.60 -23.14 -23.66
N SER A 164 18.65 -22.38 -23.93
CA SER A 164 18.91 -21.79 -25.24
C SER A 164 18.84 -22.92 -26.25
N ARG A 165 17.78 -22.95 -27.06
CA ARG A 165 17.79 -23.77 -28.28
C ARG A 165 18.87 -23.16 -29.16
N GLN A 166 20.08 -23.71 -29.08
CA GLN A 166 21.07 -23.54 -30.13
C GLN A 166 20.37 -23.88 -31.45
N PRO A 167 20.44 -23.02 -32.48
CA PRO A 167 20.05 -23.43 -33.80
C PRO A 167 20.96 -24.59 -34.21
N ASP A 168 20.36 -25.78 -34.35
CA ASP A 168 21.00 -26.98 -34.87
C ASP A 168 21.63 -26.61 -36.21
N SER A 169 22.96 -26.53 -36.23
CA SER A 169 23.74 -26.34 -37.45
C SER A 169 23.75 -27.67 -38.21
N ARG A 170 22.59 -28.07 -38.75
CA ARG A 170 22.53 -29.18 -39.70
C ARG A 170 22.91 -28.64 -41.08
N PRO A 171 23.95 -29.17 -41.74
CA PRO A 171 24.28 -28.78 -43.09
C PRO A 171 23.10 -29.15 -44.00
N LEU A 172 22.60 -28.15 -44.73
CA LEU A 172 21.63 -28.32 -45.81
C LEU A 172 22.36 -29.12 -46.91
N ILE A 173 22.05 -30.40 -47.04
CA ILE A 173 22.58 -31.22 -48.13
C ILE A 173 22.06 -30.59 -49.42
N GLU A 174 23.02 -30.05 -50.18
CA GLU A 174 22.88 -29.57 -51.55
C GLU A 174 22.27 -30.68 -52.39
N ALA A 175 21.04 -30.47 -52.87
CA ALA A 175 20.45 -31.32 -53.89
C ALA A 175 21.22 -31.07 -55.19
N GLN A 176 22.20 -31.93 -55.47
CA GLN A 176 22.81 -32.01 -56.80
C GLN A 176 21.76 -32.52 -57.78
N THR A 177 21.33 -31.62 -58.66
CA THR A 177 20.53 -31.92 -59.85
C THR A 177 21.34 -32.85 -60.76
N SER A 178 21.05 -34.14 -60.73
CA SER A 178 21.58 -35.10 -61.71
C SER A 178 20.83 -34.95 -63.03
N GLU A 179 21.56 -34.56 -64.08
CA GLU A 179 21.16 -34.68 -65.49
C GLU A 179 20.59 -36.08 -65.81
N PRO A 180 19.56 -36.20 -66.66
CA PRO A 180 19.12 -37.48 -67.19
C PRO A 180 20.05 -37.94 -68.35
N PRO A 181 20.35 -39.24 -68.47
CA PRO A 181 21.11 -39.76 -69.60
C PRO A 181 20.25 -39.81 -70.89
N PRO A 182 20.89 -39.86 -72.08
CA PRO A 182 20.21 -39.75 -73.36
C PRO A 182 19.42 -41.02 -73.72
N SER A 183 18.24 -40.83 -74.29
CA SER A 183 17.42 -41.88 -74.89
C SER A 183 18.06 -42.41 -76.16
N SER A 184 18.32 -43.72 -76.20
CA SER A 184 18.57 -44.48 -77.43
C SER A 184 17.60 -45.67 -77.42
N GLY A 185 16.67 -45.70 -78.39
CA GLY A 185 15.63 -46.71 -78.54
C GLY A 185 14.49 -46.20 -79.39
#